data_AF-A0A093XIG3-F1
#
_entry.id   AF-A0A093XIG3-F1
#
_cell.length_a   1.000
_cell.length_b   1.000
_cell.length_c   1.000
_cell.angle_alpha   90.00
_cell.angle_beta   90.00
_cell.angle_gamma   90.00
#
_symmetry.space_group_name_H-M   'P 1'
#
loop_
_entity.id
_entity.type
_entity.pdbx_description
1 polymer ?
#
loop_
_entity_poly.entity_id
_entity_poly.type
_entity_poly.pdbx_seq_one_letter_code
_entity_poly.pdbx_strand_id
1 'polypeptide(L)' 'MDDSYEAVERRKWASTILDCPELLMMHAQARQDTIPSTRLHFTKLLCGYDDVPRKTRKPKTRKSGKVEKGGVEWGGAE' A
#
# COMPACT_ATOMS: atom_id res chain seq x y z
N MET A 1 13.21 29.05 6.95
CA MET A 1 13.55 27.69 6.52
C MET A 1 13.01 27.56 5.11
N ASP A 2 13.81 27.99 4.15
CA ASP A 2 13.42 27.96 2.74
C ASP A 2 13.41 26.50 2.28
N ASP A 3 12.21 25.95 2.13
CA ASP A 3 12.04 24.70 1.39
C ASP A 3 12.76 24.86 0.04
N SER A 4 13.66 23.94 -0.28
CA SER A 4 14.33 23.95 -1.60
C SER A 4 13.26 24.02 -2.70
N TYR A 5 13.54 24.77 -3.77
CA TYR A 5 12.65 24.88 -4.92
C TYR A 5 12.14 23.50 -5.39
N GLU A 6 13.02 22.50 -5.39
CA GLU A 6 12.65 21.13 -5.75
C GLU A 6 11.63 20.50 -4.80
N ALA A 7 11.71 20.79 -3.49
CA ALA A 7 10.77 20.28 -2.50
C ALA A 7 9.39 20.93 -2.66
N VAL A 8 9.35 22.21 -3.03
CA VAL A 8 8.11 22.90 -3.37
C VAL A 8 7.49 22.30 -4.64
N GLU A 9 8.30 22.07 -5.68
CA GLU A 9 7.83 21.54 -6.96
C GLU A 9 7.32 20.10 -6.83
N ARG A 10 8.02 19.26 -6.07
CA ARG A 10 7.57 17.91 -5.72
C ARG A 10 6.21 17.92 -5.02
N ARG A 11 6.01 18.82 -4.04
CA ARG A 11 4.72 18.94 -3.35
C ARG A 11 3.58 19.38 -4.28
N LYS A 12 3.83 20.35 -5.16
CA LYS A 12 2.84 20.77 -6.17
C LYS A 12 2.46 19.61 -7.09
N TRP A 13 3.45 18.85 -7.54
CA TRP A 13 3.22 17.68 -8.38
C TRP A 13 2.38 16.61 -7.68
N ALA A 14 2.66 16.32 -6.40
CA ALA A 14 1.81 15.44 -5.59
C ALA A 14 0.37 15.95 -5.48
N SER A 15 0.15 17.26 -5.29
CA SER A 15 -1.19 17.84 -5.26
C SER A 15 -1.96 17.52 -6.53
N THR A 16 -1.37 17.80 -7.70
CA THR A 16 -2.00 17.53 -9.00
C THR A 16 -2.41 16.06 -9.16
N ILE A 17 -1.56 15.13 -8.71
CA ILE A 17 -1.87 13.70 -8.77
C ILE A 17 -2.99 13.31 -7.80
N LEU A 18 -3.05 13.92 -6.62
CA LEU A 18 -4.09 13.65 -5.64
C LEU A 18 -5.45 14.23 -6.05
N ASP A 19 -5.46 15.34 -6.78
CA ASP A 19 -6.67 16.02 -7.23
C ASP A 19 -7.32 15.34 -8.45
N CYS A 20 -6.52 14.65 -9.28
CA CYS A 20 -7.00 13.98 -10.49
C CYS A 20 -7.02 12.44 -10.34
N PRO A 21 -8.21 11.80 -10.29
CA PRO A 21 -8.30 10.35 -10.09
C PRO A 21 -7.67 9.55 -11.23
N GLU A 22 -7.74 10.03 -12.47
CA GLU A 22 -7.13 9.38 -13.64
C GLU A 22 -5.60 9.33 -13.52
N LEU A 23 -4.98 10.44 -13.10
CA LEU A 23 -3.54 10.50 -12.84
C LEU A 23 -3.15 9.59 -11.69
N LEU A 24 -3.92 9.57 -10.60
CA LEU A 24 -3.68 8.68 -9.47
C LEU A 24 -3.72 7.20 -9.88
N MET A 25 -4.69 6.82 -10.71
CA MET A 25 -4.83 5.46 -11.23
C MET A 25 -3.66 5.09 -12.16
N MET A 26 -3.26 6.00 -13.06
CA MET A 26 -2.09 5.80 -13.92
C MET A 26 -0.84 5.53 -13.09
N HIS A 27 -0.61 6.31 -12.03
CA HIS A 27 0.52 6.10 -11.12
C HIS A 27 0.40 4.80 -10.33
N ALA A 28 -0.81 4.40 -9.90
CA ALA A 28 -1.00 3.13 -9.20
C ALA A 28 -0.62 1.94 -10.08
N GLN A 29 -1.04 1.96 -11.35
CA GLN A 29 -0.69 0.95 -12.33
C GLN A 29 0.82 0.91 -12.61
N ALA A 30 1.44 2.07 -12.87
CA ALA A 30 2.87 2.16 -13.15
C ALA A 30 3.74 1.67 -11.99
N ARG A 31 3.28 1.86 -10.74
CA ARG A 31 3.98 1.45 -9.52
C ARG A 31 3.67 0.03 -9.06
N GLN A 32 2.74 -0.66 -9.72
CA GLN A 32 2.22 -1.96 -9.28
C GLN A 32 1.72 -1.94 -7.82
N ASP A 33 1.20 -0.78 -7.38
CA ASP A 33 0.65 -0.57 -6.05
C ASP A 33 -0.89 -0.48 -6.14
N THR A 34 -1.57 -0.67 -5.02
CA THR A 34 -3.01 -0.38 -4.95
C THR A 34 -3.26 1.14 -4.94
N ILE A 35 -4.42 1.58 -5.43
CA ILE A 35 -4.85 3.00 -5.39
C ILE A 35 -4.68 3.63 -4.00
N PRO A 36 -5.15 3.03 -2.88
CA PRO A 36 -4.94 3.62 -1.55
C PRO A 36 -3.46 3.69 -1.14
N SER A 37 -2.63 2.71 -1.54
CA SER A 37 -1.18 2.75 -1.26
C SER A 37 -0.49 3.88 -2.03
N THR A 38 -0.91 4.10 -3.27
CA THR A 38 -0.42 5.18 -4.13
C THR A 38 -0.85 6.54 -3.61
N ARG A 39 -2.11 6.68 -3.19
CA ARG A 39 -2.62 7.90 -2.55
C ARG A 39 -1.83 8.24 -1.29
N LEU A 40 -1.56 7.25 -0.43
CA LEU A 40 -0.74 7.45 0.76
C LEU A 40 0.69 7.90 0.42
N HIS A 41 1.27 7.36 -0.65
CA HIS A 41 2.60 7.78 -1.10
C HIS A 41 2.62 9.26 -1.51
N PHE A 42 1.70 9.71 -2.36
CA PHE A 42 1.64 11.12 -2.76
C PHE A 42 1.21 12.04 -1.62
N THR A 43 0.40 11.56 -0.67
CA THR A 43 0.07 12.32 0.55
C THR A 43 1.33 12.55 1.40
N LYS A 44 2.19 11.54 1.54
CA LYS A 44 3.48 11.69 2.24
C LYS A 44 4.39 12.68 1.51
N LEU A 45 4.44 12.60 0.18
CA LEU A 45 5.22 13.49 -0.65
C LEU A 45 4.72 14.95 -0.54
N LEU A 46 3.41 15.16 -0.54
CA LEU A 46 2.75 16.46 -0.32
C LEU A 46 3.08 17.05 1.06
N CYS A 47 3.16 16.22 2.10
CA CYS A 47 3.51 16.66 3.45
C CYS A 47 5.03 16.79 3.69
N GLY A 48 5.89 16.44 2.71
CA GLY A 48 7.35 16.52 2.86
C GLY A 48 8.00 15.31 3.54
N TYR A 49 7.32 14.17 3.65
CA TYR A 49 7.84 12.93 4.27
C TYR A 49 8.59 12.01 3.28
N ASP A 50 9.17 12.55 2.21
CA ASP A 50 9.68 11.77 1.06
C ASP A 50 10.95 10.95 1.33
N ASP A 51 11.56 11.11 2.50
CA ASP A 51 12.92 10.62 2.81
C ASP A 51 13.01 9.15 3.24
N VAL A 52 11.92 8.38 3.24
CA VAL A 52 11.96 6.97 3.64
C VAL A 52 12.06 6.07 2.42
N PRO A 53 13.27 5.54 2.08
CA PRO A 53 13.39 4.50 1.07
C PRO A 53 12.44 3.36 1.46
N ARG A 54 11.56 3.02 0.52
CA ARG A 54 10.58 1.94 0.67
C ARG A 54 11.35 0.66 0.99
N LYS A 55 11.44 0.28 2.27
CA LYS A 55 11.74 -1.10 2.66
C LYS A 55 10.62 -1.93 2.03
N THR A 56 10.93 -2.60 0.92
CA THR A 56 10.00 -3.52 0.26
C THR A 56 9.61 -4.57 1.30
N ARG A 57 8.44 -4.39 1.92
CA ARG A 57 7.87 -5.40 2.79
C ARG A 57 7.61 -6.61 1.90
N LYS A 58 8.50 -7.60 1.98
CA LYS A 58 8.31 -8.93 1.38
C LYS A 58 6.88 -9.37 1.75
N PRO A 59 6.08 -9.86 0.78
CA PRO A 59 4.73 -10.34 1.07
C PRO A 59 4.83 -11.42 2.14
N LYS A 60 4.24 -11.17 3.33
CA LYS A 60 4.06 -12.22 4.33
C LYS A 60 3.05 -13.20 3.74
N THR A 61 3.56 -14.32 3.23
CA THR A 61 2.78 -15.53 2.98
C THR A 61 1.95 -15.80 4.25
N ARG A 62 0.62 -15.70 4.12
CA ARG A 62 -0.29 -16.20 5.14
C ARG A 62 -0.20 -17.72 5.05
N LYS A 63 0.53 -18.34 5.97
CA LYS A 63 0.54 -19.79 6.15
C LYS A 63 -0.90 -20.20 6.43
N SER A 64 -1.61 -20.72 5.42
CA SER A 64 -2.92 -21.33 5.59
C SER A 64 -2.80 -22.40 6.67
N GLY A 65 -3.51 -22.21 7.78
CA GLY A 65 -3.64 -23.22 8.82
C GLY A 65 -4.24 -24.47 8.21
N LYS A 66 -3.48 -25.56 8.27
CA LYS A 66 -3.95 -26.92 7.98
C LYS A 66 -4.98 -27.26 9.05
N VAL A 67 -6.27 -27.18 8.73
CA VAL A 67 -7.34 -27.76 9.56
C VAL A 67 -7.22 -29.28 9.40
N GLU A 68 -6.68 -29.91 10.42
CA GLU A 68 -6.59 -31.36 10.56
C GLU A 68 -7.99 -31.92 10.78
N LYS A 69 -8.38 -32.88 9.93
CA LYS A 69 -9.66 -33.58 9.98
C LYS A 69 -9.63 -34.51 11.19
N GLY A 70 -10.07 -34.02 12.35
CA GLY A 70 -10.37 -34.86 13.52
C GLY A 70 -11.59 -35.72 13.21
N GLY A 71 -11.40 -37.03 13.17
CA GLY A 71 -12.46 -38.03 12.98
C GLY A 71 -13.48 -37.96 14.11
N VAL A 72 -14.76 -38.02 13.73
CA VAL A 72 -15.86 -38.18 14.68
C VAL A 72 -16.24 -39.66 14.66
N GLU A 73 -15.80 -40.39 15.68
CA GLU A 73 -16.29 -41.73 16.02
C GLU A 73 -17.61 -41.56 16.77
N TRP A 74 -18.72 -41.97 16.15
CA TRP A 74 -19.99 -42.15 16.85
C TRP A 74 -20.12 -43.62 17.20
N GLY A 75 -19.77 -43.97 18.43
CA GLY A 75 -20.23 -45.18 19.09
C GLY A 75 -21.66 -45.02 19.59
N GLY A 76 -22.45 -46.10 19.53
CA GLY A 76 -23.80 -46.22 20.08
C GLY A 76 -24.59 -47.27 19.29
N ALA A 77 -24.55 -48.55 19.69
CA ALA A 77 -25.45 -49.16 20.69
C ALA A 77 -26.89 -49.29 20.17
N GLU A 78 -27.22 -50.42 19.52
CA GLU A 78 -28.09 -51.50 20.01
C GLU A 78 -28.13 -52.65 18.97
#